data_AF-A0A8C5ZR17-F1
#
_entry.id   AF-A0A8C5ZR17-F1
#
_cell.length_a   1.000
_cell.length_b   1.000
_cell.length_c   1.000
_cell.angle_alpha   90.00
_cell.angle_beta   90.00
_cell.angle_gamma   90.00
#
_symmetry.space_group_name_H-M   'P 1'
#
loop_
_entity.id
_entity.type
_entity.pdbx_description
1 polymer ?
#
loop_
_entity_poly.entity_id
_entity_poly.type
_entity_poly.pdbx_seq_one_letter_code
_entity_poly.pdbx_strand_id
1 'polypeptide(L)'
;MTPGIQSPFFLLLLLPVLPGEGTVPPSTSSHHSSPSQVYVRVSFFSLSFYISNLKFNSSLENPRTNYYQQLQRNISELVLQVYKQDGFLGLFNIMFSE
;
A
#
# COMPACT_ATOMS: atom_id res chain seq x y z
N MET A 1 26.32 6.47 -18.05
CA MET A 1 25.00 6.45 -17.40
C MET A 1 24.77 5.03 -16.93
N THR A 2 24.70 4.79 -15.62
CA THR A 2 24.48 3.44 -15.05
C THR A 2 22.99 3.11 -15.05
N PRO A 3 22.56 1.91 -15.51
CA PRO A 3 21.19 1.47 -15.39
C PRO A 3 20.81 1.32 -13.91
N GLY A 4 19.67 1.86 -13.50
CA GLY A 4 19.15 1.74 -12.14
C GLY A 4 18.21 0.54 -12.04
N ILE A 5 18.19 -0.12 -10.88
CA ILE A 5 17.29 -1.24 -10.54
C ILE A 5 15.86 -0.74 -10.46
N GLN A 6 14.92 -1.25 -11.25
CA GLN A 6 13.49 -1.00 -11.06
C GLN A 6 12.89 -2.06 -10.13
N SER A 7 12.27 -1.67 -9.02
CA SER A 7 11.51 -2.60 -8.16
C SER A 7 10.02 -2.27 -8.24
N PRO A 8 9.19 -3.13 -8.85
CA PRO A 8 7.74 -3.05 -8.69
C PRO A 8 7.31 -3.73 -7.39
N PHE A 9 6.49 -3.05 -6.59
CA PHE A 9 5.79 -3.63 -5.43
C PHE A 9 4.40 -3.01 -5.30
N PHE A 10 3.51 -3.64 -4.53
CA PHE A 10 2.13 -3.20 -4.37
C PHE A 10 1.88 -2.68 -2.95
N LEU A 11 1.19 -1.55 -2.81
CA LEU A 11 0.76 -0.94 -1.55
C LEU A 11 -0.72 -1.23 -1.28
N LEU A 12 -1.07 -1.56 -0.04
CA LEU A 12 -2.46 -1.69 0.41
C LEU A 12 -2.84 -0.53 1.33
N LEU A 13 -3.85 0.26 0.95
CA LEU A 13 -4.36 1.39 1.73
C LEU A 13 -5.87 1.23 1.98
N LEU A 14 -6.32 1.59 3.18
CA LEU A 14 -7.70 1.81 3.54
C LEU A 14 -8.09 3.25 3.19
N LEU A 15 -9.22 3.41 2.50
CA LEU A 15 -9.85 4.70 2.27
C LEU A 15 -11.20 4.74 3.00
N PRO A 16 -11.43 5.69 3.92
CA PRO A 16 -12.76 5.89 4.47
C PRO A 16 -13.69 6.44 3.37
N VAL A 17 -14.81 5.75 3.13
CA VAL A 17 -15.88 6.30 2.29
C VAL A 17 -16.65 7.31 3.13
N LEU A 18 -16.53 8.59 2.79
CA LEU A 18 -17.41 9.61 3.35
C LEU A 18 -18.83 9.39 2.76
N PRO A 19 -19.87 9.24 3.58
CA PRO A 19 -21.24 9.22 3.06
C PRO A 19 -21.50 10.56 2.37
N GLY A 20 -21.89 10.50 1.09
CA GLY A 20 -22.22 11.69 0.32
C GLY A 20 -23.34 12.47 0.99
N GLU A 21 -23.21 13.80 1.01
CA GLU A 21 -24.25 14.73 1.46
C GLU A 21 -25.52 14.53 0.64
N GLY A 22 -26.43 13.69 1.13
CA GLY A 22 -27.77 13.54 0.62
C GLY A 22 -28.69 14.55 1.29
N THR A 23 -29.04 15.61 0.56
CA THR A 23 -30.06 16.62 0.86
C THR A 23 -31.25 16.07 1.65
N VAL A 24 -31.51 16.67 2.82
CA VAL A 24 -32.64 16.43 3.71
C VAL A 24 -33.98 16.81 3.05
N PRO A 25 -35.04 16.00 3.19
CA PRO A 25 -36.40 16.52 3.35
C PRO A 25 -36.90 16.28 4.79
N PRO A 26 -37.68 17.20 5.37
CA PRO A 26 -38.18 17.04 6.73
C PRO A 26 -39.45 16.20 6.72
N SER A 27 -39.54 15.12 7.51
CA SER A 27 -40.81 14.60 8.01
C SER A 27 -40.64 13.53 9.09
N THR A 28 -41.65 13.51 9.95
CA THR A 28 -41.74 12.99 11.32
C THR A 28 -41.79 11.46 11.48
N SER A 29 -41.31 11.02 12.65
CA SER A 29 -41.73 9.79 13.37
C SER A 29 -41.37 8.44 12.76
N SER A 30 -40.25 7.86 13.21
CA SER A 30 -40.22 6.68 14.09
C SER A 30 -38.77 6.23 14.25
N HIS A 31 -38.39 5.91 15.48
CA HIS A 31 -37.06 5.42 15.82
C HIS A 31 -36.80 4.07 15.14
N HIS A 32 -36.17 4.10 13.98
CA HIS A 32 -35.36 3.00 13.51
C HIS A 32 -34.04 3.57 12.98
N SER A 33 -33.12 3.79 13.91
CA SER A 33 -31.72 4.02 13.58
C SER A 33 -31.17 2.73 12.98
N SER A 34 -31.38 2.53 11.68
CA SER A 34 -30.65 1.53 10.91
C SER A 34 -29.17 1.74 11.22
N PRO A 35 -28.44 0.72 11.70
CA PRO A 35 -27.03 0.90 12.03
C PRO A 35 -26.32 1.40 10.77
N SER A 36 -25.70 2.58 10.86
CA SER A 36 -24.90 3.15 9.79
C SER A 36 -23.81 2.12 9.47
N GLN A 37 -23.98 1.39 8.37
CA GLN A 37 -23.00 0.38 7.95
C GLN A 37 -21.75 1.13 7.51
N VAL A 38 -20.73 1.15 8.37
CA VAL A 38 -19.40 1.66 8.04
C VAL A 38 -18.80 0.70 7.02
N TYR A 39 -18.85 1.08 5.75
CA TYR A 39 -18.20 0.29 4.69
C TYR A 39 -16.72 0.62 4.67
N VAL A 40 -15.90 -0.34 5.06
CA VAL A 40 -14.45 -0.23 5.00
C VAL A 40 -13.99 -0.58 3.58
N ARG A 41 -13.49 0.39 2.81
CA ARG A 41 -12.89 0.13 1.49
C ARG A 41 -11.41 -0.10 1.62
N VAL A 42 -10.98 -1.28 1.18
CA VAL A 42 -9.58 -1.63 0.98
C VAL A 42 -9.22 -1.34 -0.48
N SER A 43 -8.10 -0.66 -0.71
CA SER A 43 -7.62 -0.27 -2.03
C SER A 43 -6.18 -0.72 -2.24
N PHE A 44 -5.90 -1.23 -3.43
CA PHE A 44 -4.61 -1.75 -3.82
C PHE A 44 -3.97 -0.78 -4.83
N PHE A 45 -2.71 -0.46 -4.62
CA PHE A 45 -1.94 0.42 -5.49
C PHE A 45 -0.67 -0.31 -5.93
N SER A 46 -0.18 0.00 -7.12
CA SER A 46 1.11 -0.48 -7.61
C SER A 46 2.12 0.67 -7.54
N LEU A 47 3.29 0.42 -6.98
CA LEU A 47 4.38 1.37 -6.87
C LEU A 47 5.65 0.76 -7.48
N SER A 48 6.23 1.47 -8.44
CA SER A 48 7.50 1.09 -9.05
C SER A 48 8.47 2.25 -8.92
N PHE A 49 9.67 2.00 -8.40
CA PHE A 49 10.71 3.02 -8.32
C PHE A 49 12.10 2.44 -8.58
N TYR A 50 13.07 3.34 -8.76
CA TYR A 50 14.47 2.97 -8.96
C TYR A 50 15.32 3.16 -7.70
N ILE A 51 16.18 2.19 -7.37
CA ILE A 51 17.21 2.34 -6.32
C ILE A 51 18.56 2.57 -6.99
N SER A 52 18.96 3.82 -7.12
CA SER A 52 20.17 4.22 -7.87
C SER A 52 21.48 3.91 -7.13
N ASN A 53 21.45 3.81 -5.80
CA ASN A 53 22.63 3.54 -4.97
C ASN A 53 22.91 2.03 -4.77
N LEU A 54 22.19 1.15 -5.46
CA LEU A 54 22.42 -0.30 -5.47
C LEU A 54 22.51 -0.80 -6.91
N LYS A 55 23.39 -1.79 -7.17
CA LYS A 55 23.50 -2.47 -8.46
C LYS A 55 22.72 -3.78 -8.46
N PHE A 56 21.99 -4.03 -9.54
CA PHE A 56 21.32 -5.33 -9.72
C PHE A 56 22.36 -6.44 -9.78
N ASN A 57 22.04 -7.61 -9.23
CA ASN A 57 22.90 -8.79 -9.29
C ASN A 57 22.07 -10.06 -9.15
N SER A 58 22.69 -11.21 -9.42
CA SER A 58 22.05 -12.53 -9.42
C SER A 58 21.42 -12.93 -8.08
N SER A 59 21.83 -12.34 -6.95
CA SER A 59 21.16 -12.60 -5.68
C SER A 59 19.75 -11.98 -5.65
N LEU A 60 19.53 -10.87 -6.37
CA LEU A 60 18.23 -10.21 -6.48
C LEU A 60 17.29 -10.90 -7.49
N GLU A 61 17.78 -11.86 -8.28
CA GLU A 61 16.93 -12.69 -9.14
C GLU A 61 16.20 -13.79 -8.36
N ASN A 62 16.73 -14.19 -7.20
CA ASN A 62 16.20 -15.30 -6.41
C ASN A 62 15.72 -14.83 -5.03
N PRO A 63 14.40 -14.91 -4.74
CA PRO A 63 13.83 -14.45 -3.46
C PRO A 63 14.26 -15.29 -2.25
N ARG A 64 14.95 -16.42 -2.47
CA ARG A 64 15.48 -17.26 -1.40
C ARG A 64 16.85 -16.83 -0.90
N THR A 65 17.50 -15.85 -1.53
CA THR A 65 18.81 -15.39 -1.05
C THR A 65 18.65 -14.48 0.16
N ASN A 66 19.62 -14.54 1.07
CA ASN A 66 19.66 -13.64 2.24
C ASN A 66 19.66 -12.17 1.81
N TYR A 67 20.38 -11.84 0.73
CA TYR A 67 20.47 -10.47 0.23
C TYR A 67 19.13 -9.93 -0.26
N TYR A 68 18.37 -10.72 -1.03
CA TYR A 68 17.02 -10.37 -1.47
C TYR A 68 16.11 -10.11 -0.27
N GLN A 69 16.06 -11.04 0.69
CA GLN A 69 15.17 -10.96 1.84
C GLN A 69 15.51 -9.77 2.74
N GLN A 70 16.80 -9.48 2.92
CA GLN A 70 17.25 -8.32 3.69
C GLN A 70 16.85 -7.01 2.98
N LEU A 71 17.04 -6.91 1.67
CA LEU A 71 16.63 -5.72 0.92
C LEU A 71 15.11 -5.52 0.94
N GLN A 72 14.35 -6.61 0.80
CA GLN A 72 12.89 -6.59 0.91
C GLN A 72 12.44 -6.08 2.29
N ARG A 73 13.08 -6.54 3.38
CA ARG A 73 12.81 -6.07 4.73
C ARG A 73 13.12 -4.58 4.89
N ASN A 74 14.28 -4.13 4.41
CA ASN A 74 14.68 -2.72 4.51
C ASN A 74 13.70 -1.79 3.77
N ILE A 75 13.25 -2.18 2.57
CA ILE A 75 12.24 -1.42 1.81
C ILE A 75 10.90 -1.42 2.55
N SER A 76 10.53 -2.56 3.15
CA SER A 76 9.30 -2.65 3.91
C SER A 76 9.29 -1.69 5.10
N GLU A 77 10.39 -1.66 5.85
CA GLU A 77 10.57 -0.73 6.98
C GLU A 77 10.57 0.74 6.51
N LEU A 78 11.22 1.05 5.38
CA LEU A 78 11.21 2.39 4.81
C LEU A 78 9.80 2.85 4.45
N VAL A 79 9.04 2.03 3.74
CA VAL A 79 7.68 2.41 3.30
C VAL A 79 6.73 2.53 4.49
N LEU A 80 6.85 1.65 5.49
CA LEU A 80 6.09 1.76 6.75
C LEU A 80 6.32 3.11 7.45
N GLN A 81 7.57 3.61 7.46
CA GLN A 81 7.89 4.91 8.03
C GLN A 81 7.25 6.08 7.26
N VAL A 82 7.14 5.98 5.93
CA VAL A 82 6.53 7.02 5.08
C VAL A 82 5.03 7.14 5.35
N TYR A 83 4.32 6.01 5.42
CA TYR A 83 2.86 6.01 5.56
C TYR A 83 2.36 6.17 7.02
N LYS A 84 3.27 6.21 8.01
CA LYS A 84 2.97 6.49 9.43
C LYS A 84 1.80 5.69 10.04
N GLN A 85 1.51 4.50 9.49
CA GLN A 85 0.45 3.57 9.90
C GLN A 85 -1.00 4.06 9.77
N ASP A 86 -1.27 5.27 9.24
CA ASP A 86 -2.65 5.74 9.10
C ASP A 86 -3.26 5.21 7.81
N GLY A 87 -4.25 4.32 7.94
CA GLY A 87 -4.90 3.63 6.82
C GLY A 87 -4.03 2.64 6.05
N PHE A 88 -2.72 2.55 6.31
CA PHE A 88 -1.84 1.61 5.63
C PHE A 88 -1.96 0.20 6.23
N LEU A 89 -2.23 -0.78 5.38
CA LEU A 89 -2.42 -2.17 5.81
C LEU A 89 -1.19 -3.06 5.58
N GLY A 90 -0.33 -2.71 4.63
CA GLY A 90 0.87 -3.47 4.36
C GLY A 90 1.34 -3.45 2.91
N LEU A 91 2.43 -4.19 2.70
CA LEU A 91 3.05 -4.43 1.41
C LEU A 91 2.94 -5.90 1.07
N PHE A 92 2.83 -6.20 -0.21
CA PHE A 92 2.93 -7.57 -0.70
C PHE A 92 3.59 -7.57 -2.09
N ASN A 93 4.09 -8.74 -2.48
CA ASN A 93 4.71 -8.98 -3.79
C ASN A 93 5.82 -7.98 -4.13
N ILE A 94 6.74 -7.73 -3.20
CA ILE A 94 7.94 -6.92 -3.48
C ILE A 94 8.84 -7.73 -4.41
N MET A 95 9.15 -7.17 -5.58
CA MET A 95 10.01 -7.81 -6.57
C MET A 95 11.13 -6.87 -7.02
N PHE A 96 12.29 -7.43 -7.39
CA PHE A 96 13.42 -6.68 -7.93
C PHE A 96 13.63 -7.07 -9.39
N SER A 97 13.82 -6.07 -10.24
CA SER A 97 14.15 -6.23 -11.65
C SER A 97 15.25 -5.25 -12.07
N GLU A 98 15.95 -5.58 -13.15
CA GLU A 98 16.88 -4.68 -13.82
C GLU A 98 16.13 -3.56 -14.57
#